data_AF-A0A6P5RN41-F1
#
_entry.id   AF-A0A6P5RN41-F1
#
_cell.length_a   1.000
_cell.length_b   1.000
_cell.length_c   1.000
_cell.angle_alpha   90.00
_cell.angle_beta   90.00
_cell.angle_gamma   90.00
#
_symmetry.space_group_name_H-M   'P 1'
#
loop_
_entity.id
_entity.type
_entity.pdbx_description
1 polymer ?
#
loop_
_entity_poly.entity_id
_entity_poly.type
_entity_poly.pdbx_seq_one_letter_code
_entity_poly.pdbx_strand_id
1 'polypeptide(L)'
;VAVSRGLNGIGLAVVTPAIQSLVADSTDESNRGTAFGWLQLTGNLGSIIGGLCSVLIASTTFMGIPGWRIAFHLVGLISVIVGILVRLFANDPHYLESNGRAKDKTSHKPFSSEVKDLIIEAKSVIRIPSFQILIAQGVFGSFPWSGLSFAPLWLELIGFSHKETAVLWTIFIIGGSLGSVFGGIMGDVLAKPFPNAGRIVLSQISAGSAIPFAAILLLVLPDDPSTGFVHGLVLFIMGWFTSWNAPATNKYVSFPTLSFFLVF
;
A
#
# COMPACT_ATOMS: atom_id res chain seq x y z
N VAL A 1 -22.20 -4.45 14.69
CA VAL A 1 -21.30 -3.68 13.77
C VAL A 1 -19.88 -3.59 14.32
N ALA A 2 -19.66 -3.16 15.57
CA ALA A 2 -18.33 -3.02 16.17
C ALA A 2 -17.47 -4.31 16.13
N VAL A 3 -18.03 -5.46 16.53
CA VAL A 3 -17.31 -6.76 16.51
C VAL A 3 -16.84 -7.13 15.10
N SER A 4 -17.70 -6.97 14.09
CA SER A 4 -17.35 -7.25 12.69
C SER A 4 -16.27 -6.30 12.16
N ARG A 5 -16.31 -5.01 12.54
CA ARG A 5 -15.25 -4.05 12.20
C ARG A 5 -13.92 -4.39 12.90
N GLY A 6 -13.97 -4.84 14.16
CA GLY A 6 -12.80 -5.33 14.88
C GLY A 6 -12.16 -6.55 14.20
N LEU A 7 -12.96 -7.54 13.82
CA LEU A 7 -12.49 -8.72 13.09
C LEU A 7 -11.89 -8.35 11.73
N ASN A 8 -12.50 -7.41 11.00
CA ASN A 8 -11.94 -6.91 9.74
C ASN A 8 -10.59 -6.22 9.94
N GLY A 9 -10.45 -5.42 11.01
CA GLY A 9 -9.18 -4.80 11.39
C GLY A 9 -8.07 -5.81 11.69
N ILE A 10 -8.39 -6.88 12.43
CA ILE A 10 -7.45 -7.98 12.70
C ILE A 10 -7.01 -8.64 11.38
N GLY A 11 -7.97 -8.93 10.49
CA GLY A 11 -7.66 -9.51 9.18
C GLY A 11 -6.73 -8.63 8.35
N LEU A 12 -6.98 -7.33 8.29
CA LEU A 12 -6.15 -6.37 7.55
C LEU A 12 -4.74 -6.23 8.14
N ALA A 13 -4.62 -6.27 9.47
CA ALA A 13 -3.34 -6.19 10.17
C ALA A 13 -2.44 -7.41 9.90
N VAL A 14 -3.03 -8.59 9.67
CA VAL A 14 -2.29 -9.82 9.37
C VAL A 14 -2.00 -9.94 7.87
N VAL A 15 -2.98 -9.66 7.02
CA VAL A 15 -2.86 -9.94 5.57
C VAL A 15 -1.84 -9.03 4.88
N THR A 16 -1.76 -7.76 5.29
CA THR A 16 -0.88 -6.77 4.65
C THR A 16 0.61 -7.15 4.76
N PRO A 17 1.16 -7.38 5.97
CA PRO A 17 2.56 -7.82 6.10
C PRO A 17 2.79 -9.22 5.53
N ALA A 18 1.82 -10.13 5.62
CA ALA A 18 1.96 -11.48 5.07
C ALA A 18 2.11 -11.48 3.54
N ILE A 19 1.29 -10.71 2.82
CA ILE A 19 1.42 -10.56 1.36
C ILE A 19 2.75 -9.91 1.00
N GLN A 20 3.19 -8.90 1.77
CA GLN A 20 4.46 -8.23 1.51
C GLN A 20 5.66 -9.18 1.70
N SER A 21 5.67 -9.99 2.76
CA SER A 21 6.69 -11.01 2.97
C SER A 21 6.69 -12.03 1.84
N LEU A 22 5.52 -12.61 1.53
CA LEU A 22 5.42 -13.64 0.49
C LEU A 22 5.94 -13.15 -0.86
N VAL A 23 5.61 -11.91 -1.24
CA VAL A 23 6.12 -11.30 -2.47
C VAL A 23 7.64 -11.07 -2.39
N ALA A 24 8.16 -10.57 -1.26
CA ALA A 24 9.60 -10.37 -1.08
C ALA A 24 10.40 -11.68 -1.13
N ASP A 25 9.87 -12.75 -0.55
CA ASP A 25 10.49 -14.07 -0.44
C ASP A 25 10.40 -14.86 -1.76
N SER A 26 9.38 -14.59 -2.58
CA SER A 26 9.17 -15.24 -3.88
C SER A 26 9.81 -14.50 -5.06
N THR A 27 10.48 -13.37 -4.82
CA THR A 27 11.06 -12.51 -5.88
C THR A 27 12.55 -12.30 -5.69
N ASP A 28 13.27 -12.27 -6.81
CA ASP A 28 14.69 -11.99 -6.81
C ASP A 28 14.95 -10.54 -6.39
N GLU A 29 16.04 -10.31 -5.67
CA GLU A 29 16.43 -8.96 -5.21
C GLU A 29 16.55 -7.95 -6.38
N SER A 30 16.89 -8.43 -7.58
CA SER A 30 17.04 -7.62 -8.79
C SER A 30 15.74 -7.15 -9.44
N ASN A 31 14.60 -7.81 -9.15
CA ASN A 31 13.29 -7.51 -9.76
C ASN A 31 12.18 -7.26 -8.72
N ARG A 32 12.53 -7.27 -7.44
CA ARG A 32 11.61 -7.07 -6.34
C ARG A 32 10.94 -5.69 -6.40
N GLY A 33 11.59 -4.66 -6.97
CA GLY A 33 11.00 -3.35 -7.37
C GLY A 33 9.72 -3.51 -8.14
N THR A 34 9.89 -4.14 -9.29
CA THR A 34 8.87 -4.41 -10.29
C THR A 34 7.73 -5.23 -9.68
N ALA A 35 8.05 -6.27 -8.91
CA ALA A 35 7.03 -7.09 -8.24
C ALA A 35 6.15 -6.29 -7.27
N PHE A 36 6.75 -5.44 -6.43
CA PHE A 36 6.00 -4.58 -5.52
C PHE A 36 5.21 -3.47 -6.23
N GLY A 37 5.68 -3.00 -7.39
CA GLY A 37 4.94 -2.11 -8.28
C GLY A 37 3.68 -2.77 -8.84
N TRP A 38 3.79 -4.00 -9.34
CA TRP A 38 2.63 -4.80 -9.80
C TRP A 38 1.65 -5.12 -8.66
N LEU A 39 2.16 -5.42 -7.47
CA LEU A 39 1.32 -5.64 -6.29
C LEU A 39 0.50 -4.39 -5.96
N GLN A 40 1.10 -3.20 -6.07
CA GLN A 40 0.40 -1.95 -5.81
C GLN A 40 -0.63 -1.62 -6.90
N LEU A 41 -0.29 -1.81 -8.18
CA LEU A 41 -1.22 -1.63 -9.31
C LEU A 41 -2.45 -2.52 -9.14
N THR A 42 -2.26 -3.81 -8.88
CA THR A 42 -3.36 -4.78 -8.73
C THR A 42 -4.23 -4.45 -7.51
N GLY A 43 -3.63 -4.05 -6.38
CA GLY A 43 -4.36 -3.57 -5.21
C GLY A 43 -5.20 -2.33 -5.49
N ASN A 44 -4.65 -1.34 -6.21
CA ASN A 44 -5.36 -0.12 -6.56
C ASN A 44 -6.49 -0.38 -7.57
N LEU A 45 -6.26 -1.23 -8.58
CA LEU A 45 -7.31 -1.66 -9.52
C LEU A 45 -8.46 -2.37 -8.79
N GLY A 46 -8.12 -3.26 -7.84
CA GLY A 46 -9.11 -3.89 -6.96
C GLY A 46 -9.91 -2.88 -6.16
N SER A 47 -9.28 -1.82 -5.64
CA SER A 47 -9.95 -0.73 -4.93
C SER A 47 -10.91 0.06 -5.84
N ILE A 48 -10.48 0.40 -7.06
CA ILE A 48 -11.34 1.11 -8.03
C ILE A 48 -12.54 0.25 -8.41
N ILE A 49 -12.32 -0.99 -8.85
CA ILE A 49 -13.39 -1.89 -9.29
C ILE A 49 -14.32 -2.22 -8.12
N GLY A 50 -13.76 -2.55 -6.96
CA GLY A 50 -14.52 -2.85 -5.75
C GLY A 50 -15.35 -1.66 -5.27
N GLY A 51 -14.79 -0.45 -5.30
CA GLY A 51 -15.49 0.79 -4.97
C GLY A 51 -16.65 1.07 -5.92
N LEU A 52 -16.41 0.99 -7.23
CA LEU A 52 -17.45 1.17 -8.26
C LEU A 52 -18.57 0.14 -8.12
N CYS A 53 -18.24 -1.16 -8.02
CA CYS A 53 -19.22 -2.21 -7.81
C CYS A 53 -20.02 -2.00 -6.50
N SER A 54 -19.35 -1.59 -5.42
CA SER A 54 -20.00 -1.31 -4.14
C SER A 54 -21.02 -0.18 -4.25
N VAL A 55 -20.66 0.95 -4.86
CA VAL A 55 -21.56 2.10 -5.05
C VAL A 55 -22.75 1.77 -5.94
N LEU A 56 -22.50 1.08 -7.07
CA LEU A 56 -23.56 0.69 -8.00
C LEU A 56 -24.53 -0.30 -7.36
N ILE A 57 -24.04 -1.29 -6.63
CA ILE A 57 -24.91 -2.26 -5.96
C ILE A 57 -25.65 -1.60 -4.79
N ALA A 58 -24.97 -0.80 -3.96
CA ALA A 58 -25.57 -0.18 -2.78
C ALA A 58 -26.70 0.82 -3.10
N SER A 59 -26.66 1.46 -4.27
CA SER A 59 -27.69 2.40 -4.73
C SER A 59 -28.94 1.73 -5.31
N THR A 60 -28.92 0.40 -5.50
CA THR A 60 -30.06 -0.36 -6.03
C THR A 60 -30.82 -1.11 -4.92
N THR A 61 -32.10 -1.36 -5.15
CA THR A 61 -32.91 -2.30 -4.37
C THR A 61 -33.23 -3.49 -5.26
N PHE A 62 -32.82 -4.68 -4.83
CA PHE A 62 -33.05 -5.91 -5.58
C PHE A 62 -34.02 -6.79 -4.81
N MET A 63 -35.18 -7.09 -5.40
CA MET A 63 -36.20 -7.98 -4.81
C MET A 63 -36.58 -7.60 -3.36
N GLY A 64 -36.66 -6.31 -3.04
CA GLY A 64 -36.98 -5.81 -1.70
C GLY A 64 -35.83 -5.84 -0.69
N ILE A 65 -34.64 -6.32 -1.08
CA ILE A 65 -33.43 -6.30 -0.26
C ILE A 65 -32.61 -5.05 -0.58
N PRO A 66 -32.18 -4.27 0.44
CA PRO A 66 -31.25 -3.17 0.25
C PRO A 66 -29.92 -3.64 -0.35
N GLY A 67 -29.48 -3.02 -1.44
CA GLY A 67 -28.28 -3.43 -2.17
C GLY A 67 -27.00 -3.48 -1.35
N TRP A 68 -26.86 -2.65 -0.31
CA TRP A 68 -25.70 -2.69 0.60
C TRP A 68 -25.52 -4.05 1.29
N ARG A 69 -26.61 -4.80 1.56
CA ARG A 69 -26.53 -6.16 2.13
C ARG A 69 -25.97 -7.14 1.11
N ILE A 70 -26.40 -7.02 -0.14
CA ILE A 70 -25.92 -7.86 -1.25
C ILE A 70 -24.44 -7.60 -1.50
N ALA A 71 -24.00 -6.33 -1.44
CA ALA A 71 -22.59 -5.97 -1.54
C ALA A 71 -21.73 -6.68 -0.48
N PHE A 72 -22.17 -6.73 0.79
CA PHE A 72 -21.43 -7.46 1.83
C PHE A 72 -21.37 -8.97 1.59
N HIS A 73 -22.45 -9.59 1.11
CA HIS A 73 -22.43 -11.02 0.78
C HIS A 73 -21.49 -11.31 -0.39
N LEU A 74 -21.48 -10.44 -1.41
CA LEU A 74 -20.58 -10.57 -2.56
C LEU A 74 -19.11 -10.46 -2.14
N VAL A 75 -18.76 -9.47 -1.30
CA VAL A 75 -17.40 -9.32 -0.76
C VAL A 75 -16.99 -10.56 0.06
N GLY A 76 -17.91 -11.10 0.87
CA GLY A 76 -17.68 -12.33 1.61
C GLY A 76 -17.41 -13.53 0.70
N LEU A 77 -18.21 -13.70 -0.35
CA LEU A 77 -18.04 -14.78 -1.33
C LEU A 77 -16.69 -14.66 -2.06
N ILE A 78 -16.33 -13.47 -2.54
CA ILE A 78 -15.05 -13.22 -3.20
C ILE A 78 -13.89 -13.54 -2.26
N SER A 79 -14.00 -13.18 -0.98
CA SER A 79 -12.98 -13.45 0.02
C SER A 79 -12.78 -14.96 0.27
N VAL A 80 -13.87 -15.74 0.28
CA VAL A 80 -13.79 -17.21 0.36
C VAL A 80 -13.11 -17.81 -0.87
N ILE A 81 -13.47 -17.33 -2.07
CA ILE A 81 -12.84 -17.78 -3.33
C ILE A 81 -11.34 -17.48 -3.30
N VAL A 82 -10.94 -16.25 -2.94
CA VAL A 82 -9.53 -15.88 -2.83
C VAL A 82 -8.81 -16.74 -1.80
N GLY A 83 -9.42 -17.02 -0.65
CA GLY A 83 -8.85 -17.91 0.37
C GLY A 83 -8.62 -19.34 -0.14
N ILE A 84 -9.54 -19.88 -0.95
CA ILE A 84 -9.38 -21.19 -1.59
C ILE A 84 -8.25 -21.15 -2.63
N LEU A 85 -8.19 -20.11 -3.46
CA LEU A 85 -7.13 -19.96 -4.46
C LEU A 85 -5.75 -19.85 -3.81
N VAL A 86 -5.61 -19.06 -2.74
CA VAL A 86 -4.36 -18.99 -1.96
C VAL A 86 -4.01 -20.38 -1.42
N ARG A 87 -4.96 -21.13 -0.86
CA ARG A 87 -4.70 -22.49 -0.37
C ARG A 87 -4.22 -23.46 -1.45
N LEU A 88 -4.71 -23.33 -2.68
CA LEU A 88 -4.38 -24.24 -3.78
C LEU A 88 -3.09 -23.86 -4.52
N PHE A 89 -2.80 -22.56 -4.65
CA PHE A 89 -1.73 -22.04 -5.52
C PHE A 89 -0.59 -21.36 -4.78
N ALA A 90 -0.77 -20.89 -3.55
CA ALA A 90 0.32 -20.26 -2.81
C ALA A 90 1.31 -21.35 -2.37
N ASN A 91 2.52 -21.26 -2.93
CA ASN A 91 3.63 -22.10 -2.51
C ASN A 91 4.56 -21.24 -1.65
N ASP A 92 4.68 -21.60 -0.39
CA ASP A 92 5.60 -20.93 0.53
C ASP A 92 7.03 -21.48 0.28
N PRO A 93 7.99 -20.63 -0.14
CA PRO A 93 9.35 -21.08 -0.41
C PRO A 93 10.04 -21.70 0.83
N HIS A 94 9.64 -21.33 2.05
CA HIS A 94 10.19 -21.89 3.29
C HIS A 94 9.54 -23.22 3.70
N TYR A 95 8.36 -23.56 3.15
CA TYR A 95 7.67 -24.80 3.45
C TYR A 95 8.42 -26.05 2.90
N LEU A 96 9.14 -25.91 1.79
CA LEU A 96 9.89 -27.01 1.17
C LEU A 96 11.20 -27.32 1.89
N GLU A 97 11.93 -26.31 2.39
CA GLU A 97 13.14 -26.52 3.20
C GLU A 97 12.83 -27.19 4.55
N SER A 98 11.67 -26.86 5.13
CA SER A 98 11.17 -27.47 6.36
C SER A 98 10.92 -28.98 6.16
N ASN A 99 10.25 -29.42 5.09
CA ASN A 99 9.99 -30.85 4.90
C ASN A 99 11.26 -31.71 4.69
N GLY A 100 12.39 -31.11 4.28
CA GLY A 100 13.69 -31.81 4.15
C GLY A 100 14.52 -31.89 5.44
N ARG A 101 14.31 -30.97 6.40
CA ARG A 101 15.10 -30.86 7.66
C ARG A 101 14.29 -30.98 8.95
N ALA A 102 12.96 -30.86 8.91
CA ALA A 102 12.09 -30.73 10.08
C ALA A 102 11.56 -32.07 10.64
N LYS A 103 12.15 -33.21 10.25
CA LYS A 103 11.84 -34.46 10.95
C LYS A 103 12.49 -34.56 12.34
N ASP A 104 13.34 -33.61 12.75
CA ASP A 104 14.17 -33.78 13.95
C ASP A 104 14.11 -32.66 15.02
N LYS A 105 13.28 -31.61 14.88
CA LYS A 105 13.14 -30.58 15.94
C LYS A 105 11.75 -29.93 16.03
N THR A 106 10.72 -30.70 16.36
CA THR A 106 9.45 -30.12 16.87
C THR A 106 9.39 -30.28 18.38
N SER A 107 10.22 -29.51 19.10
CA SER A 107 9.89 -29.15 20.48
C SER A 107 8.85 -28.03 20.38
N HIS A 108 7.57 -28.38 20.54
CA HIS A 108 6.50 -27.39 20.61
C HIS A 108 6.76 -26.50 21.83
N LYS A 109 7.38 -25.35 21.58
CA LYS A 109 7.47 -24.27 22.56
C LYS A 109 6.04 -23.87 22.93
N PRO A 110 5.70 -23.71 24.22
CA PRO A 110 4.38 -23.19 24.58
C PRO A 110 4.20 -21.80 23.97
N PHE A 111 2.99 -21.49 23.47
CA PHE A 111 2.66 -20.21 22.82
C PHE A 111 3.16 -18.97 23.60
N SER A 112 3.09 -19.01 24.93
CA SER A 112 3.61 -17.95 25.79
C SER A 112 5.11 -17.71 25.63
N SER A 113 5.91 -18.76 25.40
CA SER A 113 7.34 -18.64 25.14
C SER A 113 7.64 -18.09 23.75
N GLU A 114 6.86 -18.45 22.73
CA GLU A 114 6.98 -17.86 21.38
C GLU A 114 6.65 -16.37 21.40
N VAL A 115 5.54 -15.98 22.05
CA VAL A 115 5.19 -14.57 22.23
C VAL A 115 6.28 -13.82 22.99
N LYS A 116 6.86 -14.43 24.02
CA LYS A 116 7.95 -13.83 24.79
C LYS A 116 9.20 -13.63 23.92
N ASP A 117 9.56 -14.62 23.11
CA ASP A 117 10.70 -14.54 22.18
C ASP A 117 10.47 -13.40 21.16
N LEU A 118 9.27 -13.29 20.58
CA LEU A 118 8.89 -12.21 19.67
C LEU A 118 8.95 -10.82 20.33
N ILE A 119 8.52 -10.70 21.59
CA ILE A 119 8.61 -9.43 22.33
C ILE A 119 10.07 -9.03 22.57
N ILE A 120 10.94 -9.99 22.88
CA ILE A 120 12.37 -9.74 23.08
C ILE A 120 13.01 -9.26 21.76
N GLU A 121 12.70 -9.93 20.66
CA GLU A 121 13.18 -9.56 19.33
C GLU A 121 12.68 -8.17 18.92
N ALA A 122 11.38 -7.90 19.06
CA ALA A 122 10.80 -6.58 18.79
C ALA A 122 11.45 -5.47 19.64
N LYS A 123 11.73 -5.74 20.92
CA LYS A 123 12.42 -4.80 21.80
C LYS A 123 13.87 -4.55 21.37
N SER A 124 14.54 -5.56 20.82
CA SER A 124 15.87 -5.42 20.23
C SER A 124 15.83 -4.50 19.02
N VAL A 125 14.88 -4.72 18.11
CA VAL A 125 14.68 -3.90 16.90
C VAL A 125 14.37 -2.43 17.25
N ILE A 126 13.48 -2.19 18.23
CA ILE A 126 13.10 -0.84 18.68
C ILE A 126 14.30 -0.04 19.25
N ARG A 127 15.33 -0.72 19.76
CA ARG A 127 16.54 -0.07 20.27
C ARG A 127 17.52 0.38 19.19
N ILE A 128 17.35 -0.07 17.94
CA ILE A 128 18.24 0.29 16.84
C ILE A 128 17.98 1.76 16.47
N PRO A 129 18.99 2.66 16.51
CA PRO A 129 18.79 4.08 16.20
C PRO A 129 18.20 4.33 14.80
N SER A 130 18.67 3.59 13.79
CA SER A 130 18.13 3.70 12.43
C SER A 130 16.64 3.32 12.36
N PHE A 131 16.21 2.33 13.14
CA PHE A 131 14.80 1.93 13.20
C PHE A 131 13.94 2.99 13.87
N GLN A 132 14.45 3.68 14.89
CA GLN A 132 13.76 4.81 15.52
C GLN A 132 13.56 5.97 14.56
N ILE A 133 14.57 6.28 13.74
CA ILE A 133 14.48 7.30 12.69
C ILE A 133 13.44 6.91 11.63
N LEU A 134 13.43 5.65 11.19
CA LEU A 134 12.41 5.13 10.27
C LEU A 134 11.00 5.27 10.84
N ILE A 135 10.78 4.92 12.11
CA ILE A 135 9.47 5.11 12.76
C ILE A 135 9.11 6.59 12.83
N ALA A 136 10.03 7.46 13.25
CA ALA A 136 9.78 8.89 13.32
C ALA A 136 9.39 9.44 11.93
N GLN A 137 10.14 9.11 10.89
CA GLN A 137 9.85 9.49 9.52
C GLN A 137 8.49 8.96 9.05
N GLY A 138 8.15 7.70 9.37
CA GLY A 138 6.85 7.11 9.04
C GLY A 138 5.67 7.83 9.73
N VAL A 139 5.83 8.20 11.01
CA VAL A 139 4.83 8.98 11.76
C VAL A 139 4.64 10.35 11.11
N PHE A 140 5.70 11.10 10.85
CA PHE A 140 5.60 12.41 10.21
C PHE A 140 5.06 12.31 8.77
N GLY A 141 5.51 11.30 8.03
CA GLY A 141 5.05 11.01 6.67
C GLY A 141 3.58 10.61 6.59
N SER A 142 2.98 10.15 7.70
CA SER A 142 1.55 9.80 7.74
C SER A 142 0.62 11.01 7.80
N PHE A 143 1.11 12.19 8.23
CA PHE A 143 0.27 13.39 8.33
C PHE A 143 -0.25 13.86 6.97
N PRO A 144 0.58 14.02 5.91
CA PRO A 144 0.08 14.39 4.59
C PRO A 144 -0.95 13.41 4.03
N TRP A 145 -0.74 12.10 4.20
CA TRP A 145 -1.69 11.07 3.76
C TRP A 145 -3.01 11.14 4.52
N SER A 146 -2.95 11.42 5.84
CA SER A 146 -4.14 11.62 6.66
C SER A 146 -4.92 12.85 6.20
N GLY A 147 -4.23 13.96 5.88
CA GLY A 147 -4.87 15.15 5.29
C GLY A 147 -5.48 14.86 3.92
N LEU A 148 -4.76 14.16 3.05
CA LEU A 148 -5.21 13.81 1.70
C LEU A 148 -6.46 12.90 1.71
N SER A 149 -6.71 12.15 2.80
CA SER A 149 -7.94 11.36 2.95
C SER A 149 -9.21 12.22 2.94
N PHE A 150 -9.10 13.51 3.27
CA PHE A 150 -10.18 14.49 3.18
C PHE A 150 -10.25 15.23 1.84
N ALA A 151 -9.35 14.94 0.89
CA ALA A 151 -9.32 15.64 -0.40
C ALA A 151 -10.65 15.52 -1.19
N PRO A 152 -11.36 14.37 -1.23
CA PRO A 152 -12.67 14.31 -1.86
C PRO A 152 -13.68 15.28 -1.22
N LEU A 153 -13.70 15.37 0.11
CA LEU A 153 -14.57 16.32 0.83
C LEU A 153 -14.20 17.77 0.52
N TRP A 154 -12.91 18.09 0.46
CA TRP A 154 -12.43 19.42 0.11
C TRP A 154 -12.80 19.81 -1.32
N LEU A 155 -12.67 18.91 -2.30
CA LEU A 155 -13.10 19.15 -3.68
C LEU A 155 -14.62 19.45 -3.75
N GLU A 156 -15.44 18.73 -2.99
CA GLU A 156 -16.88 19.02 -2.93
C GLU A 156 -17.19 20.38 -2.28
N LEU A 157 -16.41 20.79 -1.26
CA LEU A 157 -16.56 22.11 -0.63
C LEU A 157 -16.18 23.26 -1.56
N ILE A 158 -15.23 23.05 -2.48
CA ILE A 158 -14.91 24.00 -3.55
C ILE A 158 -16.08 24.15 -4.55
N GLY A 159 -16.95 23.15 -4.64
CA GLY A 159 -18.13 23.18 -5.51
C GLY A 159 -18.12 22.14 -6.62
N PHE A 160 -17.14 21.22 -6.66
CA PHE A 160 -17.19 20.08 -7.57
C PHE A 160 -18.37 19.16 -7.21
N SER A 161 -19.07 18.65 -8.23
CA SER A 161 -20.12 17.66 -8.01
C SER A 161 -19.54 16.33 -7.52
N HIS A 162 -20.36 15.52 -6.84
CA HIS A 162 -19.95 14.18 -6.38
C HIS A 162 -19.38 13.31 -7.51
N LYS A 163 -19.90 13.49 -8.74
CA LYS A 163 -19.41 12.77 -9.93
C LYS A 163 -18.02 13.24 -10.34
N GLU A 164 -17.80 14.56 -10.38
CA GLU A 164 -16.49 15.14 -10.73
C GLU A 164 -15.44 14.79 -9.69
N THR A 165 -15.76 14.92 -8.41
CA THR A 165 -14.88 14.52 -7.30
C THR A 165 -14.49 13.04 -7.40
N ALA A 166 -15.45 12.15 -7.67
CA ALA A 166 -15.16 10.72 -7.84
C ALA A 166 -14.23 10.46 -9.03
N VAL A 167 -14.42 11.18 -10.16
CA VAL A 167 -13.56 11.09 -11.34
C VAL A 167 -12.14 11.59 -11.01
N LEU A 168 -12.02 12.76 -10.38
CA LEU A 168 -10.73 13.34 -9.97
C LEU A 168 -9.96 12.43 -9.02
N TRP A 169 -10.65 11.85 -8.04
CA TRP A 169 -10.05 10.90 -7.11
C TRP A 169 -9.63 9.60 -7.78
N THR A 170 -10.43 9.11 -8.74
CA THR A 170 -10.06 7.93 -9.52
C THR A 170 -8.83 8.21 -10.39
N ILE A 171 -8.72 9.40 -10.99
CA ILE A 171 -7.54 9.84 -11.74
C ILE A 171 -6.29 9.84 -10.85
N PHE A 172 -6.39 10.34 -9.61
CA PHE A 172 -5.30 10.28 -8.63
C PHE A 172 -4.85 8.83 -8.38
N ILE A 173 -5.79 7.91 -8.15
CA ILE A 173 -5.49 6.49 -7.93
C ILE A 173 -4.84 5.86 -9.18
N ILE A 174 -5.34 6.15 -10.38
CA ILE A 174 -4.76 5.66 -11.64
C ILE A 174 -3.32 6.16 -11.80
N GLY A 175 -3.08 7.46 -11.56
CA GLY A 175 -1.74 8.05 -11.57
C GLY A 175 -0.80 7.32 -10.62
N GLY A 176 -1.21 7.11 -9.37
CA GLY A 176 -0.42 6.36 -8.40
C GLY A 176 -0.24 4.88 -8.73
N SER A 177 -1.19 4.28 -9.44
CA SER A 177 -1.07 2.88 -9.87
C SER A 177 -0.01 2.72 -10.95
N LEU A 178 -0.05 3.56 -11.99
CA LEU A 178 0.95 3.54 -13.06
C LEU A 178 2.33 3.99 -12.55
N GLY A 179 2.35 5.03 -11.71
CA GLY A 179 3.56 5.49 -11.04
C GLY A 179 4.19 4.41 -10.18
N SER A 180 3.41 3.54 -9.52
CA SER A 180 3.98 2.46 -8.69
C SER A 180 4.73 1.40 -9.53
N VAL A 181 4.20 1.05 -10.71
CA VAL A 181 4.90 0.14 -11.64
C VAL A 181 6.17 0.81 -12.15
N PHE A 182 6.07 2.07 -12.58
CA PHE A 182 7.21 2.85 -13.05
C PHE A 182 8.29 2.97 -11.98
N GLY A 183 7.93 3.35 -10.75
CA GLY A 183 8.85 3.51 -9.62
C GLY A 183 9.51 2.19 -9.22
N GLY A 184 8.78 1.07 -9.28
CA GLY A 184 9.33 -0.26 -9.05
C GLY A 184 10.38 -0.65 -10.10
N ILE A 185 10.04 -0.51 -11.39
CA ILE A 185 10.95 -0.83 -12.51
C ILE A 185 12.18 0.10 -12.47
N MET A 186 11.96 1.40 -12.33
CA MET A 186 13.04 2.38 -12.30
C MET A 186 13.94 2.17 -11.06
N GLY A 187 13.36 1.78 -9.93
CA GLY A 187 14.10 1.41 -8.72
C GLY A 187 15.02 0.22 -8.95
N ASP A 188 14.55 -0.82 -9.62
CA ASP A 188 15.36 -1.98 -10.02
C ASP A 188 16.45 -1.61 -11.04
N VAL A 189 16.10 -0.79 -12.04
CA VAL A 189 17.04 -0.36 -13.09
C VAL A 189 18.17 0.47 -12.49
N LEU A 190 17.87 1.43 -11.61
CA LEU A 190 18.87 2.30 -10.97
C LEU A 190 19.68 1.57 -9.90
N ALA A 191 19.15 0.51 -9.29
CA ALA A 191 19.89 -0.32 -8.35
C ALA A 191 21.03 -1.11 -9.02
N LYS A 192 20.93 -1.42 -10.32
CA LYS A 192 22.00 -2.14 -11.04
C LYS A 192 23.32 -1.35 -11.12
N PRO A 193 23.35 -0.09 -11.62
CA PRO A 193 24.57 0.72 -11.64
C PRO A 193 24.89 1.32 -10.26
N PHE A 194 23.89 1.57 -9.41
CA PHE A 194 24.08 2.20 -8.09
C PHE A 194 23.37 1.41 -6.98
N PRO A 195 23.95 0.28 -6.51
CA PRO A 195 23.29 -0.62 -5.56
C PRO A 195 22.79 0.04 -4.28
N ASN A 196 23.56 0.99 -3.74
CA ASN A 196 23.26 1.64 -2.47
C ASN A 196 22.55 2.99 -2.61
N ALA A 197 22.48 3.56 -3.83
CA ALA A 197 22.01 4.94 -4.03
C ALA A 197 20.85 5.06 -5.03
N GLY A 198 20.74 4.16 -6.01
CA GLY A 198 19.78 4.27 -7.11
C GLY A 198 18.32 4.33 -6.64
N ARG A 199 17.93 3.41 -5.74
CA ARG A 199 16.59 3.40 -5.13
C ARG A 199 16.36 4.62 -4.24
N ILE A 200 17.38 5.08 -3.51
CA ILE A 200 17.29 6.23 -2.59
C ILE A 200 17.03 7.50 -3.39
N VAL A 201 17.83 7.77 -4.42
CA VAL A 201 17.68 8.97 -5.27
C VAL A 201 16.28 9.01 -5.89
N LEU A 202 15.77 7.87 -6.35
CA LEU A 202 14.42 7.79 -6.91
C LEU A 202 13.34 8.16 -5.87
N SER A 203 13.48 7.68 -4.63
CA SER A 203 12.57 8.03 -3.54
C SER A 203 12.68 9.50 -3.12
N GLN A 204 13.88 10.08 -3.15
CA GLN A 204 14.07 11.51 -2.89
C GLN A 204 13.40 12.39 -3.96
N ILE A 205 13.50 12.01 -5.24
CA ILE A 205 12.79 12.70 -6.32
C ILE A 205 11.28 12.60 -6.11
N SER A 206 10.78 11.43 -5.72
CA SER A 206 9.36 11.20 -5.43
C SER A 206 8.85 12.04 -4.27
N ALA A 207 9.53 12.02 -3.11
CA ALA A 207 9.14 12.80 -1.94
C ALA A 207 9.31 14.31 -2.18
N GLY A 208 10.42 14.71 -2.81
CA GLY A 208 10.72 16.11 -3.12
C GLY A 208 9.75 16.72 -4.12
N SER A 209 9.26 15.95 -5.10
CA SER A 209 8.25 16.41 -6.07
C SER A 209 6.83 16.46 -5.49
N ALA A 210 6.52 15.70 -4.45
CA ALA A 210 5.21 15.75 -3.79
C ALA A 210 4.89 17.14 -3.22
N ILE A 211 5.89 17.83 -2.66
CA ILE A 211 5.76 19.15 -2.05
C ILE A 211 5.31 20.24 -3.04
N PRO A 212 6.01 20.48 -4.18
CA PRO A 212 5.59 21.48 -5.14
C PRO A 212 4.24 21.15 -5.78
N PHE A 213 3.92 19.87 -6.04
CA PHE A 213 2.60 19.53 -6.58
C PHE A 213 1.48 19.75 -5.56
N ALA A 214 1.72 19.47 -4.27
CA ALA A 214 0.77 19.83 -3.21
C ALA A 214 0.61 21.35 -3.09
N ALA A 215 1.69 22.12 -3.20
CA ALA A 215 1.63 23.58 -3.19
C ALA A 215 0.86 24.15 -4.41
N ILE A 216 1.07 23.58 -5.60
CA ILE A 216 0.31 23.96 -6.80
C ILE A 216 -1.17 23.65 -6.60
N LEU A 217 -1.50 22.46 -6.08
CA LEU A 217 -2.88 22.04 -5.83
C LEU A 217 -3.60 22.95 -4.83
N LEU A 218 -2.92 23.36 -3.75
CA LEU A 218 -3.56 24.08 -2.65
C LEU A 218 -3.45 25.61 -2.72
N LEU A 219 -2.42 26.16 -3.39
CA LEU A 219 -2.14 27.61 -3.36
C LEU A 219 -2.27 28.28 -4.73
N VAL A 220 -2.08 27.54 -5.83
CA VAL A 220 -2.01 28.12 -7.18
C VAL A 220 -3.31 27.92 -7.95
N LEU A 221 -3.92 26.75 -7.78
CA LEU A 221 -5.20 26.44 -8.42
C LEU A 221 -6.33 27.27 -7.78
N PRO A 222 -7.14 27.97 -8.58
CA PRO A 222 -8.29 28.69 -8.06
C PRO A 222 -9.36 27.71 -7.59
N ASP A 223 -10.06 28.06 -6.51
CA ASP A 223 -11.20 27.32 -5.98
C ASP A 223 -12.45 27.51 -6.87
N ASP A 224 -12.35 27.07 -8.12
CA ASP A 224 -13.42 27.13 -9.12
C ASP A 224 -13.62 25.76 -9.81
N PRO A 225 -14.83 25.19 -9.76
CA PRO A 225 -15.19 23.95 -10.46
C PRO A 225 -14.89 23.96 -11.97
N SER A 226 -14.81 25.14 -12.60
CA SER A 226 -14.47 25.28 -14.02
C SER A 226 -13.06 24.73 -14.37
N THR A 227 -12.20 24.59 -13.36
CA THR A 227 -10.80 24.13 -13.51
C THR A 227 -10.60 22.64 -13.27
N GLY A 228 -11.67 21.82 -13.35
CA GLY A 228 -11.61 20.37 -13.11
C GLY A 228 -10.55 19.63 -13.91
N PHE A 229 -10.29 20.02 -15.16
CA PHE A 229 -9.22 19.41 -15.96
C PHE A 229 -7.83 19.62 -15.34
N VAL A 230 -7.53 20.83 -14.88
CA VAL A 230 -6.22 21.17 -14.30
C VAL A 230 -6.06 20.51 -12.93
N HIS A 231 -7.12 20.48 -12.12
CA HIS A 231 -7.17 19.71 -10.88
C HIS A 231 -6.87 18.22 -11.13
N GLY A 232 -7.51 17.63 -12.14
CA GLY A 232 -7.29 16.24 -12.53
C GLY A 232 -5.85 15.97 -12.98
N LEU A 233 -5.27 16.87 -13.77
CA LEU A 233 -3.88 16.75 -14.22
C LEU A 233 -2.89 16.82 -13.05
N VAL A 234 -3.06 17.79 -12.14
CA VAL A 234 -2.19 17.92 -10.95
C VAL A 234 -2.34 16.71 -10.04
N LEU A 235 -3.56 16.22 -9.81
CA LEU A 235 -3.81 15.01 -9.03
C LEU A 235 -3.20 13.77 -9.68
N PHE A 236 -3.29 13.62 -11.01
CA PHE A 236 -2.65 12.53 -11.72
C PHE A 236 -1.13 12.55 -11.53
N ILE A 237 -0.51 13.71 -11.74
CA ILE A 237 0.94 13.89 -11.63
C ILE A 237 1.39 13.67 -10.18
N MET A 238 0.67 14.24 -9.22
CA MET A 238 0.94 14.04 -7.79
C MET A 238 0.82 12.56 -7.41
N GLY A 239 -0.23 11.87 -7.84
CA GLY A 239 -0.39 10.43 -7.64
C GLY A 239 0.78 9.65 -8.25
N TRP A 240 1.13 9.96 -9.49
CA TRP A 240 2.25 9.36 -10.20
C TRP A 240 3.55 9.45 -9.41
N PHE A 241 3.98 10.66 -9.04
CA PHE A 241 5.25 10.86 -8.36
C PHE A 241 5.24 10.29 -6.94
N THR A 242 4.20 10.54 -6.14
CA THR A 242 4.15 10.10 -4.73
C THR A 242 4.17 8.58 -4.55
N SER A 243 3.74 7.85 -5.58
CA SER A 243 3.64 6.38 -5.54
C SER A 243 4.96 5.63 -5.67
N TRP A 244 6.05 6.27 -6.09
CA TRP A 244 7.32 5.58 -6.36
C TRP A 244 7.99 5.06 -5.08
N ASN A 245 7.85 5.77 -3.96
CA ASN A 245 8.49 5.44 -2.68
C ASN A 245 8.17 4.02 -2.18
N ALA A 246 6.91 3.61 -2.31
CA ALA A 246 6.44 2.32 -1.81
C ALA A 246 7.13 1.12 -2.49
N PRO A 247 7.13 1.00 -3.84
CA PRO A 247 7.81 -0.06 -4.58
C PRO A 247 9.31 0.20 -4.82
N ALA A 248 9.86 1.39 -4.56
CA ALA A 248 11.30 1.62 -4.72
C ALA A 248 12.09 1.29 -3.44
N THR A 249 11.60 1.70 -2.27
CA THR A 249 12.36 1.65 -1.00
C THR A 249 11.60 1.09 0.20
N ASN A 250 10.32 1.42 0.37
CA ASN A 250 9.66 1.19 1.67
C ASN A 250 9.33 -0.29 1.95
N LYS A 251 9.19 -1.10 0.89
CA LYS A 251 8.88 -2.53 1.02
C LYS A 251 10.13 -3.44 1.05
N TYR A 252 11.35 -2.86 1.06
CA TYR A 252 12.64 -3.58 1.04
C TYR A 252 13.38 -3.57 2.38
N VAL A 253 12.75 -3.16 3.49
CA VAL A 253 13.44 -3.11 4.79
C VAL A 253 13.62 -4.53 5.35
N SER A 254 14.46 -5.30 4.67
CA SER A 254 15.25 -6.41 5.22
C SER A 254 16.56 -5.82 5.74
N PHE A 255 16.96 -6.27 6.92
CA PHE A 255 17.80 -5.56 7.89
C PHE A 255 19.32 -5.31 7.64
N PRO A 256 20.03 -5.63 6.53
CA PRO A 256 21.49 -5.43 6.54
C PRO A 256 22.01 -4.05 6.10
N THR A 257 21.21 -3.17 5.48
CA THR A 257 21.75 -1.99 4.75
C THR A 257 21.14 -0.65 5.19
N LEU A 258 21.08 -0.42 6.51
CA LEU A 258 20.52 0.80 7.11
C LEU A 258 21.55 1.90 7.45
N SER A 259 22.82 1.74 7.04
CA SER A 259 23.90 2.69 7.36
C SER A 259 23.91 3.97 6.50
N PHE A 260 22.97 4.15 5.56
CA PHE A 260 22.99 5.28 4.61
C PHE A 260 21.72 6.13 4.58
N PHE A 261 20.82 6.00 5.57
CA PHE A 261 19.58 6.79 5.69
C PHE A 261 19.78 8.25 6.14
N LEU A 262 20.94 8.84 5.85
CA LEU A 262 21.38 10.13 6.40
C LEU A 262 21.33 11.32 5.43
N VAL A 263 20.59 11.22 4.32
CA VAL A 263 20.51 12.35 3.38
C VAL A 263 19.07 12.57 2.92
N PHE A 264 18.41 13.46 3.68
CA PHE A 264 17.12 14.13 3.49
C PHE A 264 15.83 13.30 3.56
#